data_AF-A0A965W548-F1
#
_entry.id   AF-A0A965W548-F1
#
_cell.length_a   1.000
_cell.length_b   1.000
_cell.length_c   1.000
_cell.angle_alpha   90.00
_cell.angle_beta   90.00
_cell.angle_gamma   90.00
#
_symmetry.space_group_name_H-M   'P 1'
#
loop_
_entity.id
_entity.type
_entity.pdbx_description
1 polymer ?
#
loop_
_entity_poly.entity_id
_entity_poly.type
_entity_poly.pdbx_seq_one_letter_code
_entity_poly.pdbx_strand_id
1 'polypeptide(L)'
;MNKIIELVLDTSSSMSALLDGEQRKIDVACKLIIHSLLPQFKNASQIGIRFFGGPCKMLGPHFTVSNMHLNDLVRHLKTQLPEPSGKTPLALAIQTAAEYLHAQTHTQKELYIISDGEETCGGSIEQAIDDVCSKGISCKMHIVSIGKINSTAQAQFDYISSRTGGRHVKLNNTQLHDTLFEEANERLMYTDISVCNELIDTKYLPEKEALIKNEITCVRDFILKQNLDVNYIPSNTSGPCCKLLIIEYYDDVSGLQNLLKAVKCLENCSTVTSQILILMNAWNASFYIPFFKPWVIAFKTFGIKQVAVKLDDFTGYLTI
;
A
#
# COMPACT_ATOMS: atom_id res chain seq x y z
N MET A 1 -3.50 0.66 -21.56
CA MET A 1 -3.79 0.57 -20.11
C MET A 1 -4.14 -0.88 -19.81
N ASN A 2 -3.34 -1.61 -19.02
CA ASN A 2 -3.51 -3.06 -18.83
C ASN A 2 -3.71 -3.44 -17.34
N LYS A 3 -4.37 -2.56 -16.59
CA LYS A 3 -4.62 -2.69 -15.15
C LYS A 3 -6.12 -2.87 -14.90
N ILE A 4 -6.51 -3.91 -14.18
CA ILE A 4 -7.87 -4.09 -13.67
C ILE A 4 -7.87 -3.99 -12.15
N ILE A 5 -8.93 -3.39 -11.61
CA ILE A 5 -9.13 -3.20 -10.18
C ILE A 5 -10.44 -3.84 -9.76
N GLU A 6 -10.43 -4.58 -8.65
CA GLU A 6 -11.63 -5.05 -7.98
C GLU A 6 -11.70 -4.44 -6.57
N LEU A 7 -12.88 -3.98 -6.17
CA LEU A 7 -13.20 -3.51 -4.83
C LEU A 7 -14.08 -4.57 -4.16
N VAL A 8 -13.75 -4.98 -2.94
CA VAL A 8 -14.64 -5.75 -2.08
C VAL A 8 -14.99 -4.92 -0.86
N LEU A 9 -16.26 -4.57 -0.72
CA LEU A 9 -16.78 -3.76 0.37
C LEU A 9 -17.55 -4.62 1.37
N ASP A 10 -17.12 -4.57 2.61
CA ASP A 10 -17.79 -5.18 3.73
C ASP A 10 -19.14 -4.51 4.00
N THR A 11 -20.19 -5.32 4.01
CA THR A 11 -21.57 -4.96 4.37
C THR A 11 -22.08 -5.90 5.47
N SER A 12 -21.20 -6.41 6.33
CA SER A 12 -21.56 -7.20 7.51
C SER A 12 -22.16 -6.33 8.62
N SER A 13 -22.78 -6.93 9.63
CA SER A 13 -23.48 -6.17 10.69
C SER A 13 -22.59 -5.18 11.44
N SER A 14 -21.27 -5.38 11.55
CA SER A 14 -20.37 -4.43 12.23
C SER A 14 -20.30 -3.07 11.51
N MET A 15 -20.48 -3.06 10.19
CA MET A 15 -20.42 -1.86 9.36
C MET A 15 -21.61 -0.90 9.56
N SER A 16 -22.66 -1.33 10.27
CA SER A 16 -23.74 -0.41 10.69
C SER A 16 -23.35 0.48 11.87
N ALA A 17 -22.29 0.13 12.61
CA ALA A 17 -21.83 0.89 13.75
C ALA A 17 -21.38 2.30 13.34
N LEU A 18 -21.47 3.23 14.28
CA LEU A 18 -20.98 4.58 14.07
C LEU A 18 -19.46 4.60 14.24
N LEU A 19 -18.77 5.24 13.29
CA LEU A 19 -17.40 5.71 13.46
C LEU A 19 -17.47 6.97 14.32
N ASP A 20 -16.90 6.89 15.51
CA ASP A 20 -16.79 7.98 16.48
C ASP A 20 -18.10 8.65 16.88
N GLY A 21 -19.20 7.89 16.77
CA GLY A 21 -20.54 8.33 17.17
C GLY A 21 -21.24 9.25 16.16
N GLU A 22 -20.64 9.55 15.01
CA GLU A 22 -21.20 10.52 14.05
C GLU A 22 -21.76 9.88 12.77
N GLN A 23 -20.99 9.05 12.08
CA GLN A 23 -21.36 8.49 10.77
C GLN A 23 -21.26 6.98 10.77
N ARG A 24 -22.14 6.27 10.05
CA ARG A 24 -22.02 4.82 9.93
C ARG A 24 -20.74 4.48 9.17
N LYS A 25 -20.02 3.45 9.62
CA LYS A 25 -18.80 2.98 8.96
C LYS A 25 -19.01 2.68 7.47
N ILE A 26 -20.17 2.13 7.11
CA ILE A 26 -20.52 1.86 5.71
C ILE A 26 -20.62 3.13 4.85
N ASP A 27 -21.17 4.22 5.40
CA ASP A 27 -21.29 5.49 4.68
C ASP A 27 -19.91 6.11 4.46
N VAL A 28 -19.04 6.01 5.47
CA VAL A 28 -17.64 6.44 5.41
C VAL A 28 -16.87 5.65 4.35
N ALA A 29 -17.02 4.33 4.34
CA ALA A 29 -16.41 3.46 3.34
C ALA A 29 -16.86 3.82 1.92
N CYS A 30 -18.15 4.08 1.72
CA CYS A 30 -18.70 4.50 0.42
C CYS A 30 -18.12 5.85 -0.03
N LYS A 31 -18.06 6.84 0.89
CA LYS A 31 -17.44 8.15 0.61
C LYS A 31 -15.96 8.01 0.25
N LEU A 32 -15.20 7.20 0.97
CA LEU A 32 -13.79 6.91 0.68
C LEU A 32 -13.62 6.34 -0.74
N ILE A 33 -14.44 5.36 -1.12
CA ILE A 33 -14.37 4.78 -2.47
C ILE A 33 -14.60 5.87 -3.52
N ILE A 34 -15.69 6.64 -3.37
CA ILE A 34 -16.10 7.64 -4.36
C ILE A 34 -15.11 8.80 -4.48
N HIS A 35 -14.68 9.35 -3.34
CA HIS A 35 -13.91 10.60 -3.30
C HIS A 35 -12.40 10.39 -3.29
N SER A 36 -11.93 9.21 -2.88
CA SER A 36 -10.51 8.94 -2.68
C SER A 36 -10.00 7.94 -3.70
N LEU A 37 -10.60 6.74 -3.75
CA LEU A 37 -10.08 5.63 -4.56
C LEU A 37 -10.35 5.80 -6.06
N LEU A 38 -11.62 5.98 -6.44
CA LEU A 38 -12.01 6.04 -7.86
C LEU A 38 -11.26 7.13 -8.67
N PRO A 39 -10.98 8.33 -8.13
CA PRO A 39 -10.18 9.34 -8.83
C PRO A 39 -8.76 8.89 -9.20
N GLN A 40 -8.17 7.97 -8.43
CA GLN A 40 -6.83 7.41 -8.68
C GLN A 40 -6.86 6.29 -9.72
N PHE A 41 -8.03 5.68 -9.94
CA PHE A 41 -8.18 4.52 -10.81
C PHE A 41 -8.39 4.89 -12.30
N LYS A 42 -8.20 6.16 -12.69
CA LYS A 42 -8.36 6.63 -14.07
C LYS A 42 -7.55 5.83 -15.10
N ASN A 43 -6.41 5.28 -14.69
CA ASN A 43 -5.53 4.48 -15.55
C ASN A 43 -5.88 2.99 -15.60
N ALA A 44 -6.86 2.52 -14.82
CA ALA A 44 -7.40 1.17 -14.94
C ALA A 44 -8.20 1.04 -16.24
N SER A 45 -8.23 -0.12 -16.86
CA SER A 45 -9.11 -0.42 -17.99
C SER A 45 -10.54 -0.75 -17.52
N GLN A 46 -10.64 -1.43 -16.38
CA GLN A 46 -11.89 -1.87 -15.79
C GLN A 46 -11.82 -1.83 -14.27
N ILE A 47 -12.95 -1.50 -13.65
CA ILE A 47 -13.10 -1.42 -12.20
C ILE A 47 -14.38 -2.16 -11.82
N GLY A 48 -14.26 -3.12 -10.91
CA GLY A 48 -15.38 -3.85 -10.33
C GLY A 48 -15.57 -3.54 -8.86
N ILE A 49 -16.79 -3.73 -8.37
CA ILE A 49 -17.13 -3.73 -6.95
C ILE A 49 -18.03 -4.91 -6.60
N ARG A 50 -17.75 -5.53 -5.46
CA ARG A 50 -18.55 -6.59 -4.86
C ARG A 50 -18.81 -6.28 -3.40
N PHE A 51 -19.99 -6.63 -2.93
CA PHE A 51 -20.34 -6.54 -1.51
C PHE A 51 -20.21 -7.90 -0.83
N PHE A 52 -19.70 -7.93 0.39
CA PHE A 52 -19.68 -9.15 1.21
C PHE A 52 -20.20 -8.87 2.61
N GLY A 53 -21.12 -9.70 3.06
CA GLY A 53 -21.89 -9.50 4.28
C GLY A 53 -23.14 -10.36 4.21
N GLY A 54 -23.63 -10.84 5.35
CA GLY A 54 -24.81 -11.68 5.40
C GLY A 54 -24.46 -13.15 5.68
N PRO A 55 -25.03 -14.11 4.92
CA PRO A 55 -24.74 -15.54 5.09
C PRO A 55 -23.31 -15.92 4.68
N CYS A 56 -22.71 -16.87 5.40
CA CYS A 56 -21.31 -17.26 5.19
C CYS A 56 -20.93 -17.89 3.85
N LYS A 57 -21.92 -18.33 3.08
CA LYS A 57 -21.71 -19.07 1.82
C LYS A 57 -22.16 -18.28 0.59
N MET A 58 -22.45 -17.00 0.76
CA MET A 58 -23.01 -16.16 -0.31
C MET A 58 -22.38 -14.77 -0.26
N LEU A 59 -22.03 -14.26 -1.43
CA LEU A 59 -21.59 -12.88 -1.60
C LEU A 59 -22.72 -12.06 -2.24
N GLY A 60 -22.67 -10.75 -2.03
CA GLY A 60 -23.57 -9.82 -2.68
C GLY A 60 -23.29 -9.67 -4.18
N PRO A 61 -24.07 -8.80 -4.86
CA PRO A 61 -23.91 -8.57 -6.29
C PRO A 61 -22.51 -8.04 -6.63
N HIS A 62 -22.06 -8.39 -7.84
CA HIS A 62 -20.84 -7.88 -8.45
C HIS A 62 -21.22 -6.94 -9.59
N PHE A 63 -20.60 -5.77 -9.61
CA PHE A 63 -20.87 -4.74 -10.61
C PHE A 63 -19.56 -4.22 -11.19
N THR A 64 -19.44 -4.16 -12.51
CA THR A 64 -18.20 -3.79 -13.20
C THR A 64 -18.45 -2.72 -14.23
N VAL A 65 -17.53 -1.77 -14.36
CA VAL A 65 -17.55 -0.72 -15.38
C VAL A 65 -16.17 -0.57 -16.03
N SER A 66 -16.12 -0.10 -17.28
CA SER A 66 -14.87 0.42 -17.83
C SER A 66 -14.55 1.79 -17.21
N ASN A 67 -13.31 2.25 -17.33
CA ASN A 67 -12.91 3.55 -16.80
C ASN A 67 -13.69 4.75 -17.39
N MET A 68 -14.22 4.63 -18.61
CA MET A 68 -15.06 5.65 -19.23
C MET A 68 -16.41 5.82 -18.53
N HIS A 69 -16.82 4.83 -17.72
CA HIS A 69 -18.13 4.75 -17.07
C HIS A 69 -18.03 4.78 -15.54
N LEU A 70 -16.97 5.39 -14.99
CA LEU A 70 -16.78 5.54 -13.54
C LEU A 70 -18.00 6.15 -12.82
N ASN A 71 -18.72 7.07 -13.46
CA ASN A 71 -19.94 7.66 -12.89
C ASN A 71 -21.08 6.65 -12.69
N ASP A 72 -21.11 5.57 -13.47
CA ASP A 72 -22.12 4.51 -13.29
C ASP A 72 -21.82 3.68 -12.05
N LEU A 73 -20.53 3.47 -11.73
CA LEU A 73 -20.10 2.85 -10.47
C LEU A 73 -20.45 3.72 -9.26
N VAL A 74 -20.25 5.04 -9.37
CA VAL A 74 -20.68 6.00 -8.32
C VAL A 74 -22.20 5.95 -8.13
N ARG A 75 -22.98 5.89 -9.21
CA ARG A 75 -24.44 5.76 -9.14
C ARG A 75 -24.85 4.44 -8.50
N HIS A 76 -24.18 3.33 -8.86
CA HIS A 76 -24.41 2.02 -8.28
C HIS A 76 -24.16 2.04 -6.76
N LEU A 77 -23.01 2.54 -6.32
CA LEU A 77 -22.68 2.72 -4.90
C LEU A 77 -23.70 3.57 -4.13
N LYS A 78 -24.31 4.58 -4.76
CA LYS A 78 -25.31 5.43 -4.08
C LYS A 78 -26.71 4.84 -4.04
N THR A 79 -27.04 3.91 -4.95
CA THR A 79 -28.42 3.44 -5.14
C THR A 79 -28.62 1.96 -4.83
N GLN A 80 -27.55 1.17 -4.83
CA GLN A 80 -27.58 -0.29 -4.67
C GLN A 80 -26.72 -0.76 -3.50
N LEU A 81 -26.26 0.16 -2.63
CA LEU A 81 -25.51 -0.21 -1.42
C LEU A 81 -26.41 -1.02 -0.48
N PRO A 82 -26.05 -2.27 -0.16
CA PRO A 82 -26.84 -3.09 0.75
C PRO A 82 -26.81 -2.54 2.18
N GLU A 83 -27.90 -2.73 2.92
CA GLU A 83 -27.89 -2.48 4.36
C GLU A 83 -26.96 -3.48 5.07
N PRO A 84 -26.04 -3.01 5.93
CA PRO A 84 -25.12 -3.87 6.65
C PRO A 84 -25.85 -4.93 7.47
N SER A 85 -25.52 -6.21 7.25
CA SER A 85 -26.18 -7.32 7.92
C SER A 85 -25.34 -8.59 7.94
N GLY A 86 -25.58 -9.44 8.95
CA GLY A 86 -25.00 -10.77 9.07
C GLY A 86 -23.49 -10.81 9.31
N LYS A 87 -22.87 -11.90 8.88
CA LYS A 87 -21.47 -12.24 9.14
C LYS A 87 -20.53 -11.70 8.06
N THR A 88 -19.24 -11.90 8.26
CA THR A 88 -18.13 -11.34 7.47
C THR A 88 -17.39 -12.47 6.74
N PRO A 89 -17.88 -12.94 5.57
CA PRO A 89 -17.24 -14.02 4.79
C PRO A 89 -16.05 -13.50 3.96
N LEU A 90 -15.04 -12.97 4.65
CA LEU A 90 -13.88 -12.29 4.07
C LEU A 90 -13.02 -13.22 3.18
N ALA A 91 -12.70 -14.43 3.64
CA ALA A 91 -11.95 -15.43 2.91
C ALA A 91 -12.63 -15.79 1.57
N LEU A 92 -13.94 -16.00 1.61
CA LEU A 92 -14.75 -16.26 0.41
C LEU A 92 -14.72 -15.06 -0.54
N ALA A 93 -14.83 -13.84 -0.01
CA ALA A 93 -14.77 -12.62 -0.81
C ALA A 93 -13.42 -12.46 -1.51
N ILE A 94 -12.31 -12.69 -0.79
CA ILE A 94 -10.95 -12.64 -1.33
C ILE A 94 -10.76 -13.68 -2.43
N GLN A 95 -11.09 -14.95 -2.17
CA GLN A 95 -10.94 -16.03 -3.14
C GLN A 95 -11.73 -15.73 -4.42
N THR A 96 -13.01 -15.35 -4.27
CA THR A 96 -13.89 -15.05 -5.41
C THR A 96 -13.37 -13.88 -6.24
N ALA A 97 -12.92 -12.80 -5.58
CA ALA A 97 -12.38 -11.63 -6.25
C ALA A 97 -11.05 -11.96 -6.97
N ALA A 98 -10.16 -12.70 -6.32
CA ALA A 98 -8.89 -13.11 -6.90
C ALA A 98 -9.07 -14.03 -8.11
N GLU A 99 -10.01 -14.98 -8.06
CA GLU A 99 -10.35 -15.85 -9.19
C GLU A 99 -10.94 -15.06 -10.37
N TYR A 100 -11.84 -14.12 -10.07
CA TYR A 100 -12.36 -13.20 -11.09
C TYR A 100 -11.24 -12.42 -11.78
N LEU A 101 -10.32 -11.83 -10.99
CA LEU A 101 -9.17 -11.11 -11.52
C LEU A 101 -8.24 -12.04 -12.32
N HIS A 102 -8.02 -13.28 -11.85
CA HIS A 102 -7.19 -14.26 -12.54
C HIS A 102 -7.71 -14.56 -13.96
N ALA A 103 -9.03 -14.72 -14.11
CA ALA A 103 -9.67 -14.98 -15.41
C ALA A 103 -9.51 -13.84 -16.42
N GLN A 104 -9.07 -12.65 -16.00
CA GLN A 104 -8.84 -11.52 -16.91
C GLN A 104 -7.46 -11.59 -17.55
N THR A 105 -7.37 -11.22 -18.83
CA THR A 105 -6.13 -11.19 -19.62
C THR A 105 -5.17 -10.03 -19.27
N HIS A 106 -5.55 -9.19 -18.30
CA HIS A 106 -4.80 -8.00 -17.91
C HIS A 106 -3.53 -8.36 -17.13
N THR A 107 -2.44 -7.61 -17.33
CA THR A 107 -1.14 -7.90 -16.69
C THR A 107 -1.01 -7.32 -15.28
N GLN A 108 -1.79 -6.29 -14.94
CA GLN A 108 -1.79 -5.71 -13.59
C GLN A 108 -3.17 -5.89 -12.94
N LYS A 109 -3.20 -6.48 -11.76
CA LYS A 109 -4.41 -6.83 -11.02
C LYS A 109 -4.28 -6.32 -9.59
N GLU A 110 -5.26 -5.55 -9.14
CA GLU A 110 -5.31 -5.06 -7.76
C GLU A 110 -6.69 -5.35 -7.15
N LEU A 111 -6.68 -5.77 -5.89
CA LEU A 111 -7.86 -5.97 -5.07
C LEU A 111 -7.80 -4.98 -3.92
N TYR A 112 -8.88 -4.23 -3.69
CA TYR A 112 -9.03 -3.31 -2.58
C TYR A 112 -10.13 -3.85 -1.66
N ILE A 113 -9.75 -4.17 -0.42
CA ILE A 113 -10.61 -4.72 0.63
C ILE A 113 -10.95 -3.59 1.59
N ILE A 114 -12.23 -3.27 1.74
CA ILE A 114 -12.69 -2.23 2.67
C ILE A 114 -13.56 -2.88 3.73
N SER A 115 -13.09 -2.93 4.97
CA SER A 115 -13.73 -3.69 6.07
C SER A 115 -13.41 -3.11 7.44
N ASP A 116 -14.22 -3.43 8.44
CA ASP A 116 -13.98 -3.10 9.85
C ASP A 116 -13.76 -4.32 10.76
N GLY A 117 -13.72 -5.54 10.19
CA GLY A 117 -13.89 -6.76 10.95
C GLY A 117 -13.03 -7.94 10.48
N GLU A 118 -12.87 -8.90 11.38
CA GLU A 118 -12.25 -10.20 11.10
C GLU A 118 -13.19 -11.11 10.31
N GLU A 119 -12.62 -12.17 9.74
CA GLU A 119 -13.39 -13.30 9.22
C GLU A 119 -14.23 -13.98 10.33
N THR A 120 -15.55 -14.06 10.16
CA THR A 120 -16.49 -14.62 11.18
C THR A 120 -17.30 -15.83 10.70
N CYS A 121 -16.94 -16.37 9.54
CA CYS A 121 -17.56 -17.52 8.90
C CYS A 121 -16.70 -18.80 8.92
N GLY A 122 -15.56 -18.75 9.61
CA GLY A 122 -14.69 -19.93 9.81
C GLY A 122 -13.79 -20.23 8.63
N GLY A 123 -13.67 -19.32 7.65
CA GLY A 123 -12.62 -19.39 6.64
C GLY A 123 -11.24 -19.11 7.24
N SER A 124 -10.19 -19.71 6.68
CA SER A 124 -8.80 -19.30 6.97
C SER A 124 -8.34 -18.29 5.92
N ILE A 125 -7.93 -17.12 6.39
CA ILE A 125 -7.38 -16.06 5.53
C ILE A 125 -6.03 -16.49 4.96
N GLU A 126 -5.21 -17.14 5.77
CA GLU A 126 -3.89 -17.64 5.37
C GLU A 126 -4.02 -18.65 4.24
N GLN A 127 -4.90 -19.65 4.40
CA GLN A 127 -5.16 -20.63 3.35
C GLN A 127 -5.72 -19.98 2.09
N ALA A 128 -6.69 -19.06 2.23
CA ALA A 128 -7.26 -18.36 1.10
C ALA A 128 -6.20 -17.59 0.29
N ILE A 129 -5.27 -16.92 0.96
CA ILE A 129 -4.19 -16.17 0.31
C ILE A 129 -3.14 -17.10 -0.29
N ASP A 130 -2.72 -18.14 0.43
CA ASP A 130 -1.75 -19.11 -0.08
C ASP A 130 -2.29 -19.87 -1.30
N ASP A 131 -3.58 -20.20 -1.33
CA ASP A 131 -4.26 -20.80 -2.49
C ASP A 131 -4.26 -19.84 -3.70
N VAL A 132 -4.55 -18.56 -3.46
CA VAL A 132 -4.51 -17.53 -4.51
C VAL A 132 -3.09 -17.37 -5.08
N CYS A 133 -2.08 -17.29 -4.21
CA CYS A 133 -0.69 -17.16 -4.61
C CYS A 133 -0.18 -18.42 -5.34
N SER A 134 -0.54 -19.63 -4.87
CA SER A 134 -0.11 -20.90 -5.47
C SER A 134 -0.70 -21.13 -6.86
N LYS A 135 -1.92 -20.59 -7.13
CA LYS A 135 -2.52 -20.53 -8.47
C LYS A 135 -1.81 -19.54 -9.42
N GLY A 136 -0.74 -18.88 -8.99
CA GLY A 136 -0.01 -17.89 -9.78
C GLY A 136 -0.78 -16.60 -10.00
N ILE A 137 -1.80 -16.32 -9.18
CA ILE A 137 -2.59 -15.09 -9.27
C ILE A 137 -1.76 -13.95 -8.67
N SER A 138 -0.99 -13.27 -9.52
CA SER A 138 -0.26 -12.07 -9.12
C SER A 138 -1.21 -10.87 -9.00
N CYS A 139 -1.85 -10.74 -7.83
CA CYS A 139 -2.71 -9.61 -7.48
C CYS A 139 -2.21 -8.94 -6.20
N LYS A 140 -1.95 -7.62 -6.26
CA LYS A 140 -1.68 -6.84 -5.04
C LYS A 140 -2.99 -6.61 -4.30
N MET A 141 -3.04 -6.90 -2.99
CA MET A 141 -4.24 -6.73 -2.19
C MET A 141 -4.07 -5.62 -1.15
N HIS A 142 -4.75 -4.52 -1.38
CA HIS A 142 -4.77 -3.38 -0.47
C HIS A 142 -5.97 -3.49 0.48
N ILE A 143 -5.78 -3.14 1.74
CA ILE A 143 -6.80 -3.15 2.79
C ILE A 143 -6.99 -1.73 3.30
N VAL A 144 -8.24 -1.32 3.43
CA VAL A 144 -8.65 -0.12 4.15
C VAL A 144 -9.53 -0.52 5.33
N SER A 145 -8.99 -0.40 6.53
CA SER A 145 -9.73 -0.68 7.76
C SER A 145 -10.51 0.53 8.22
N ILE A 146 -11.79 0.33 8.52
CA ILE A 146 -12.70 1.40 8.96
C ILE A 146 -12.92 1.32 10.47
N GLY A 147 -12.45 2.32 11.19
CA GLY A 147 -12.54 2.40 12.65
C GLY A 147 -11.60 1.44 13.37
N LYS A 148 -11.90 1.23 14.66
CA LYS A 148 -11.10 0.34 15.51
C LYS A 148 -11.35 -1.12 15.15
N ILE A 149 -10.28 -1.82 14.82
CA ILE A 149 -10.27 -3.27 14.56
C ILE A 149 -9.64 -4.03 15.73
N ASN A 150 -10.01 -5.31 15.90
CA ASN A 150 -9.44 -6.17 16.93
C ASN A 150 -8.07 -6.74 16.49
N SER A 151 -7.39 -7.44 17.39
CA SER A 151 -6.05 -8.01 17.11
C SER A 151 -6.07 -9.10 16.03
N THR A 152 -7.15 -9.86 15.91
CA THR A 152 -7.30 -10.91 14.89
C THR A 152 -7.44 -10.30 13.51
N ALA A 153 -8.35 -9.34 13.32
CA ALA A 153 -8.52 -8.59 12.08
C ALA A 153 -7.21 -7.91 11.67
N GLN A 154 -6.52 -7.29 12.65
CA GLN A 154 -5.20 -6.71 12.43
C GLN A 154 -4.21 -7.73 11.86
N ALA A 155 -4.06 -8.89 12.51
CA ALA A 155 -3.16 -9.95 12.06
C ALA A 155 -3.54 -10.49 10.67
N GLN A 156 -4.83 -10.67 10.39
CA GLN A 156 -5.34 -11.11 9.09
C GLN A 156 -4.99 -10.09 7.99
N PHE A 157 -5.23 -8.80 8.22
CA PHE A 157 -4.95 -7.75 7.23
C PHE A 157 -3.46 -7.54 6.99
N ASP A 158 -2.64 -7.64 8.04
CA ASP A 158 -1.19 -7.58 7.92
C ASP A 158 -0.66 -8.80 7.16
N TYR A 159 -1.21 -9.98 7.40
CA TYR A 159 -0.90 -11.19 6.63
C TYR A 159 -1.23 -11.01 5.14
N ILE A 160 -2.44 -10.53 4.80
CA ILE A 160 -2.85 -10.31 3.40
C ILE A 160 -1.91 -9.32 2.70
N SER A 161 -1.72 -8.13 3.28
CA SER A 161 -0.90 -7.09 2.67
C SER A 161 0.57 -7.52 2.54
N SER A 162 1.12 -8.17 3.56
CA SER A 162 2.51 -8.64 3.58
C SER A 162 2.79 -9.73 2.54
N ARG A 163 1.82 -10.61 2.29
CA ARG A 163 1.95 -11.75 1.36
C ARG A 163 1.71 -11.36 -0.10
N THR A 164 0.89 -10.34 -0.33
CA THR A 164 0.48 -9.92 -1.68
C THR A 164 1.24 -8.70 -2.19
N GLY A 165 2.08 -8.07 -1.35
CA GLY A 165 2.76 -6.81 -1.67
C GLY A 165 1.81 -5.62 -1.78
N GLY A 166 0.61 -5.74 -1.21
CA GLY A 166 -0.34 -4.66 -1.06
C GLY A 166 -0.10 -3.87 0.22
N ARG A 167 -1.07 -3.04 0.62
CA ARG A 167 -0.93 -2.09 1.73
C ARG A 167 -2.11 -2.16 2.67
N HIS A 168 -1.88 -2.01 3.97
CA HIS A 168 -2.94 -1.94 4.97
C HIS A 168 -3.01 -0.51 5.52
N VAL A 169 -4.13 0.17 5.29
CA VAL A 169 -4.38 1.54 5.75
C VAL A 169 -5.51 1.54 6.77
N LYS A 170 -5.26 2.15 7.93
CA LYS A 170 -6.22 2.23 9.02
C LYS A 170 -6.85 3.61 9.08
N LEU A 171 -8.17 3.67 9.03
CA LEU A 171 -8.95 4.90 9.22
C LEU A 171 -9.54 4.89 10.62
N ASN A 172 -8.74 5.30 11.59
CA ASN A 172 -9.05 5.28 13.01
C ASN A 172 -9.45 6.65 13.57
N ASN A 173 -9.41 7.72 12.76
CA ASN A 173 -9.47 9.09 13.27
C ASN A 173 -10.89 9.67 13.26
N THR A 174 -11.20 10.34 14.36
CA THR A 174 -12.47 10.87 14.87
C THR A 174 -13.08 12.02 14.09
N GLN A 175 -12.49 12.42 12.97
CA GLN A 175 -12.99 13.51 12.15
C GLN A 175 -12.82 13.16 10.67
N LEU A 176 -13.94 12.90 10.00
CA LEU A 176 -14.02 12.88 8.55
C LEU A 176 -13.84 14.30 8.01
N HIS A 177 -12.58 14.73 7.87
CA HIS A 177 -12.21 15.88 7.05
C HIS A 177 -11.54 15.39 5.77
N ASP A 178 -11.53 16.22 4.73
CA ASP A 178 -10.94 15.91 3.42
C ASP A 178 -9.48 15.40 3.54
N THR A 179 -8.77 15.81 4.58
CA THR A 179 -7.41 15.35 4.91
C THR A 179 -7.31 13.85 5.22
N LEU A 180 -8.32 13.23 5.83
CA LEU A 180 -8.34 11.77 6.09
C LEU A 180 -8.28 10.98 4.78
N PHE A 181 -9.02 11.46 3.79
CA PHE A 181 -9.12 10.86 2.47
C PHE A 181 -7.85 11.08 1.65
N GLU A 182 -7.23 12.24 1.79
CA GLU A 182 -5.91 12.51 1.21
C GLU A 182 -4.84 11.60 1.82
N GLU A 183 -4.79 11.46 3.14
CA GLU A 183 -3.84 10.57 3.81
C GLU A 183 -4.03 9.09 3.42
N ALA A 184 -5.28 8.63 3.37
CA ALA A 184 -5.60 7.28 2.92
C ALA A 184 -5.11 7.04 1.49
N ASN A 185 -5.36 8.01 0.60
CA ASN A 185 -4.86 7.98 -0.76
C ASN A 185 -3.33 7.97 -0.81
N GLU A 186 -2.66 8.82 -0.05
CA GLU A 186 -1.20 8.86 -0.04
C GLU A 186 -0.61 7.51 0.36
N ARG A 187 -1.14 6.91 1.44
CA ARG A 187 -0.69 5.60 1.94
C ARG A 187 -1.06 4.44 1.03
N LEU A 188 -2.21 4.49 0.36
CA LEU A 188 -2.62 3.42 -0.57
C LEU A 188 -1.91 3.48 -1.91
N MET A 189 -1.56 4.67 -2.38
CA MET A 189 -1.01 4.86 -3.73
C MET A 189 0.52 4.85 -3.73
N TYR A 190 1.15 5.52 -2.77
CA TYR A 190 2.58 5.76 -2.80
C TYR A 190 3.32 4.99 -1.71
N THR A 191 4.52 4.53 -2.05
CA THR A 191 5.46 4.08 -1.03
C THR A 191 6.11 5.30 -0.44
N ASP A 192 6.07 5.42 0.89
CA ASP A 192 6.74 6.50 1.63
C ASP A 192 7.84 5.93 2.53
N ILE A 193 8.61 6.82 3.15
CA ILE A 193 9.71 6.45 4.05
C ILE A 193 9.24 5.53 5.17
N SER A 194 8.03 5.75 5.72
CA SER A 194 7.51 4.99 6.85
C SER A 194 7.23 3.52 6.47
N VAL A 195 6.61 3.29 5.32
CA VAL A 195 6.35 1.95 4.79
C VAL A 195 7.65 1.20 4.53
N CYS A 196 8.62 1.84 3.87
CA CYS A 196 9.92 1.21 3.63
C CYS A 196 10.66 0.91 4.93
N ASN A 197 10.61 1.82 5.90
CA ASN A 197 11.25 1.61 7.20
C ASN A 197 10.62 0.45 7.96
N GLU A 198 9.29 0.42 8.06
CA GLU A 198 8.56 -0.65 8.74
C GLU A 198 8.83 -2.02 8.11
N LEU A 199 8.85 -2.12 6.78
CA LEU A 199 9.20 -3.36 6.09
C LEU A 199 10.62 -3.83 6.40
N ILE A 200 11.57 -2.90 6.45
CA ILE A 200 12.94 -3.22 6.82
C ILE A 200 12.97 -3.72 8.28
N ASP A 201 12.34 -2.99 9.20
CA ASP A 201 12.41 -3.26 10.64
C ASP A 201 11.68 -4.54 11.07
N THR A 202 10.54 -4.82 10.45
CA THR A 202 9.66 -5.92 10.85
C THR A 202 9.90 -7.21 10.08
N LYS A 203 10.46 -7.14 8.86
CA LYS A 203 10.70 -8.32 8.02
C LYS A 203 12.17 -8.55 7.71
N TYR A 204 12.87 -7.54 7.19
CA TYR A 204 14.26 -7.75 6.76
C TYR A 204 15.20 -8.02 7.94
N LEU A 205 15.17 -7.17 8.98
CA LEU A 205 16.09 -7.31 10.10
C LEU A 205 15.88 -8.59 10.91
N PRO A 206 14.64 -8.95 11.29
CA PRO A 206 14.42 -10.14 12.12
C PRO A 206 14.78 -11.44 11.37
N GLU A 207 14.65 -11.45 10.04
CA GLU A 207 14.87 -12.63 9.21
C GLU A 207 16.18 -12.59 8.41
N LYS A 208 17.05 -11.60 8.64
CA LYS A 208 18.24 -11.31 7.81
C LYS A 208 19.08 -12.56 7.50
N GLU A 209 19.37 -13.38 8.50
CA GLU A 209 20.17 -14.60 8.31
C GLU A 209 19.47 -15.65 7.44
N ALA A 210 18.15 -15.79 7.56
CA ALA A 210 17.35 -16.70 6.74
C ALA A 210 17.21 -16.17 5.31
N LEU A 211 17.05 -14.86 5.15
CA LEU A 211 16.98 -14.18 3.86
C LEU A 211 18.30 -14.29 3.08
N ILE A 212 19.44 -14.15 3.75
CA ILE A 212 20.77 -14.34 3.14
C ILE A 212 20.94 -15.76 2.58
N LYS A 213 20.44 -16.77 3.30
CA LYS A 213 20.44 -18.17 2.82
C LYS A 213 19.54 -18.37 1.59
N ASN A 214 18.56 -17.49 1.37
CA ASN A 214 17.62 -17.48 0.24
C ASN A 214 17.96 -16.39 -0.81
N GLU A 215 19.25 -16.13 -1.02
CA GLU A 215 19.76 -15.23 -2.07
C GLU A 215 19.32 -13.75 -1.93
N ILE A 216 18.99 -13.30 -0.72
CA ILE A 216 18.73 -11.88 -0.43
C ILE A 216 19.89 -11.37 0.42
N THR A 217 20.89 -10.79 -0.25
CA THR A 217 22.19 -10.51 0.38
C THR A 217 22.26 -9.13 1.04
N CYS A 218 21.39 -8.21 0.64
CA CYS A 218 21.33 -6.86 1.19
C CYS A 218 19.91 -6.27 1.16
N VAL A 219 19.71 -5.11 1.80
CA VAL A 219 18.44 -4.38 1.84
C VAL A 219 17.91 -4.08 0.44
N ARG A 220 18.81 -3.79 -0.52
CA ARG A 220 18.44 -3.59 -1.93
C ARG A 220 17.70 -4.78 -2.50
N ASP A 221 18.28 -5.96 -2.39
CA ASP A 221 17.71 -7.19 -2.95
C ASP A 221 16.35 -7.47 -2.30
N PHE A 222 16.24 -7.20 -1.00
CA PHE A 222 15.00 -7.32 -0.26
C PHE A 222 13.92 -6.35 -0.78
N ILE A 223 14.24 -5.06 -0.87
CA ILE A 223 13.31 -4.01 -1.32
C ILE A 223 12.87 -4.25 -2.77
N LEU A 224 13.80 -4.64 -3.65
CA LEU A 224 13.48 -4.97 -5.04
C LEU A 224 12.53 -6.18 -5.13
N LYS A 225 12.69 -7.19 -4.27
CA LYS A 225 11.76 -8.34 -4.19
C LYS A 225 10.38 -7.97 -3.64
N GLN A 226 10.24 -6.90 -2.86
CA GLN A 226 8.93 -6.43 -2.36
C GLN A 226 8.06 -5.78 -3.45
N ASN A 227 8.62 -5.50 -4.64
CA ASN A 227 7.90 -4.88 -5.76
C ASN A 227 7.21 -3.55 -5.37
N LEU A 228 7.90 -2.76 -4.53
CA LEU A 228 7.45 -1.45 -4.07
C LEU A 228 7.56 -0.42 -5.19
N ASP A 229 6.65 0.55 -5.18
CA ASP A 229 6.71 1.70 -6.09
C ASP A 229 7.73 2.72 -5.56
N VAL A 230 9.02 2.44 -5.79
CA VAL A 230 10.16 3.27 -5.37
C VAL A 230 11.22 3.27 -6.46
N ASN A 231 11.93 4.39 -6.58
CA ASN A 231 13.20 4.42 -7.30
C ASN A 231 14.32 4.10 -6.33
N TYR A 232 15.24 3.24 -6.74
CA TYR A 232 16.35 2.77 -5.91
C TYR A 232 17.66 2.99 -6.64
N ILE A 233 18.58 3.77 -6.07
CA ILE A 233 19.91 3.99 -6.63
C ILE A 233 20.90 3.14 -5.84
N PRO A 234 21.72 2.28 -6.50
CA PRO A 234 22.20 2.40 -7.89
C PRO A 234 21.38 1.71 -8.99
N SER A 235 20.37 0.91 -8.64
CA SER A 235 19.76 -0.09 -9.53
C SER A 235 18.80 0.45 -10.59
N ASN A 236 18.09 1.53 -10.31
CA ASN A 236 16.88 1.93 -11.03
C ASN A 236 16.88 3.43 -11.36
N THR A 237 17.80 3.84 -12.25
CA THR A 237 17.92 5.25 -12.67
C THR A 237 17.01 5.63 -13.84
N SER A 238 16.24 4.69 -14.38
CA SER A 238 15.45 4.84 -15.61
C SER A 238 14.00 4.33 -15.47
N GLY A 239 13.52 4.11 -14.24
CA GLY A 239 12.12 3.78 -13.96
C GLY A 239 11.17 5.00 -14.04
N PRO A 240 9.84 4.80 -13.97
CA PRO A 240 8.90 5.91 -13.84
C PRO A 240 9.19 6.73 -12.56
N CYS A 241 8.79 8.00 -12.54
CA CYS A 241 8.96 8.83 -11.35
C CYS A 241 8.11 8.30 -10.18
N CYS A 242 8.77 8.01 -9.05
CA CYS A 242 8.12 7.56 -7.82
C CYS A 242 8.16 8.67 -6.74
N LYS A 243 7.23 8.62 -5.77
CA LYS A 243 7.17 9.57 -4.65
C LYS A 243 8.40 9.45 -3.72
N LEU A 244 8.90 8.23 -3.53
CA LEU A 244 10.07 7.90 -2.71
C LEU A 244 11.26 7.50 -3.59
N LEU A 245 12.39 8.15 -3.33
CA LEU A 245 13.70 7.79 -3.84
C LEU A 245 14.57 7.20 -2.71
N ILE A 246 15.08 6.00 -2.91
CA ILE A 246 16.00 5.33 -1.99
C ILE A 246 17.42 5.41 -2.56
N ILE A 247 18.38 5.82 -1.74
CA ILE A 247 19.77 6.04 -2.14
C ILE A 247 20.68 5.23 -1.23
N GLU A 248 21.51 4.35 -1.81
CA GLU A 248 22.64 3.76 -1.09
C GLU A 248 23.80 4.74 -1.01
N TYR A 249 24.32 4.93 0.19
CA TYR A 249 25.46 5.80 0.45
C TYR A 249 26.48 5.16 1.41
N TYR A 250 27.69 4.90 0.92
CA TYR A 250 28.71 4.12 1.64
C TYR A 250 30.00 4.88 1.97
N ASP A 251 29.91 6.18 2.30
CA ASP A 251 31.04 7.08 2.62
C ASP A 251 32.30 6.86 1.75
N ASP A 252 32.05 6.59 0.47
CA ASP A 252 33.06 6.27 -0.53
C ASP A 252 32.69 6.90 -1.88
N VAL A 253 33.52 6.66 -2.90
CA VAL A 253 33.30 7.18 -4.26
C VAL A 253 31.97 6.70 -4.84
N SER A 254 31.54 5.47 -4.51
CA SER A 254 30.28 4.91 -5.00
C SER A 254 29.07 5.63 -4.41
N GLY A 255 29.12 5.97 -3.12
CA GLY A 255 28.09 6.75 -2.44
C GLY A 255 27.94 8.15 -3.04
N LEU A 256 29.05 8.85 -3.33
CA LEU A 256 29.02 10.15 -3.99
C LEU A 256 28.41 10.07 -5.40
N GLN A 257 28.76 9.03 -6.17
CA GLN A 257 28.14 8.79 -7.47
C GLN A 257 26.64 8.55 -7.37
N ASN A 258 26.18 7.87 -6.33
CA ASN A 258 24.75 7.64 -6.10
C ASN A 258 24.00 8.94 -5.75
N LEU A 259 24.59 9.84 -4.96
CA LEU A 259 24.01 11.17 -4.70
C LEU A 259 23.92 12.02 -5.98
N LEU A 260 24.93 11.96 -6.85
CA LEU A 260 24.89 12.62 -8.16
C LEU A 260 23.82 12.02 -9.08
N LYS A 261 23.67 10.69 -9.10
CA LYS A 261 22.57 10.02 -9.82
C LYS A 261 21.21 10.43 -9.26
N ALA A 262 21.10 10.64 -7.95
CA ALA A 262 19.88 11.10 -7.32
C ALA A 262 19.49 12.49 -7.81
N VAL A 263 20.42 13.44 -7.88
CA VAL A 263 20.15 14.77 -8.46
C VAL A 263 19.60 14.68 -9.88
N LYS A 264 20.22 13.86 -10.74
CA LYS A 264 19.72 13.64 -12.12
C LYS A 264 18.32 13.03 -12.15
N CYS A 265 18.03 12.12 -11.21
CA CYS A 265 16.68 11.56 -11.06
C CYS A 265 15.67 12.65 -10.66
N LEU A 266 16.05 13.55 -9.74
CA LEU A 266 15.19 14.63 -9.25
C LEU A 266 14.95 15.70 -10.31
N GLU A 267 15.93 16.02 -11.16
CA GLU A 267 15.74 16.92 -12.30
C GLU A 267 14.61 16.43 -13.21
N ASN A 268 14.52 15.11 -13.43
CA ASN A 268 13.48 14.48 -14.25
C ASN A 268 12.15 14.28 -13.50
N CYS A 269 12.17 14.18 -12.16
CA CYS A 269 11.02 13.77 -11.34
C CYS A 269 10.59 14.79 -10.29
N SER A 270 11.03 16.05 -10.40
CA SER A 270 10.89 17.11 -9.38
C SER A 270 9.46 17.40 -8.92
N THR A 271 8.45 17.12 -9.74
CA THR A 271 7.03 17.31 -9.38
C THR A 271 6.39 16.10 -8.71
N VAL A 272 7.07 14.95 -8.69
CA VAL A 272 6.54 13.67 -8.20
C VAL A 272 7.31 13.20 -6.96
N THR A 273 8.64 13.15 -7.04
CA THR A 273 9.48 12.73 -5.91
C THR A 273 9.44 13.79 -4.83
N SER A 274 9.04 13.40 -3.62
CA SER A 274 8.91 14.32 -2.48
C SER A 274 9.58 13.82 -1.22
N GLN A 275 10.09 12.58 -1.24
CA GLN A 275 10.75 11.95 -0.11
C GLN A 275 12.02 11.23 -0.54
N ILE A 276 13.04 11.27 0.32
CA ILE A 276 14.29 10.55 0.13
C ILE A 276 14.61 9.74 1.38
N LEU A 277 14.88 8.44 1.19
CA LEU A 277 15.47 7.56 2.21
C LEU A 277 16.91 7.25 1.81
N ILE A 278 17.87 7.59 2.67
CA ILE A 278 19.28 7.29 2.44
C ILE A 278 19.66 6.11 3.34
N LEU A 279 20.09 5.02 2.71
CA LEU A 279 20.62 3.84 3.39
C LEU A 279 22.14 4.02 3.52
N MET A 280 22.63 4.13 4.74
CA MET A 280 24.03 4.42 5.04
C MET A 280 24.67 3.28 5.81
N ASN A 281 25.91 2.89 5.48
CA ASN A 281 26.62 1.84 6.21
C ASN A 281 26.97 2.23 7.66
N ALA A 282 27.52 3.43 7.84
CA ALA A 282 27.96 3.91 9.14
C ALA A 282 27.68 5.40 9.27
N TRP A 283 27.24 5.82 10.45
CA TRP A 283 27.15 7.24 10.75
C TRP A 283 28.49 7.78 11.20
N ASN A 284 28.95 8.84 10.55
CA ASN A 284 30.13 9.59 10.97
C ASN A 284 29.74 11.07 11.16
N ALA A 285 29.59 11.49 12.43
CA ALA A 285 29.20 12.86 12.78
C ALA A 285 30.20 13.91 12.28
N SER A 286 31.49 13.56 12.23
CA SER A 286 32.55 14.43 11.71
C SER A 286 32.48 14.59 10.19
N PHE A 287 31.89 13.62 9.49
CA PHE A 287 31.66 13.67 8.05
C PHE A 287 30.34 14.36 7.68
N TYR A 288 29.31 14.20 8.52
CA TYR A 288 27.95 14.68 8.27
C TYR A 288 27.87 16.19 8.00
N ILE A 289 28.42 17.02 8.89
CA ILE A 289 28.31 18.48 8.79
C ILE A 289 29.00 19.03 7.52
N PRO A 290 30.28 18.70 7.24
CA PRO A 290 30.97 19.27 6.09
C PRO A 290 30.50 18.70 4.74
N PHE A 291 30.11 17.42 4.68
CA PHE A 291 29.88 16.75 3.40
C PHE A 291 28.43 16.40 3.12
N PHE A 292 27.68 15.93 4.11
CA PHE A 292 26.34 15.39 3.87
C PHE A 292 25.23 16.45 3.99
N LYS A 293 25.34 17.37 4.95
CA LYS A 293 24.37 18.47 5.12
C LYS A 293 24.13 19.30 3.83
N PRO A 294 25.16 19.64 3.03
CA PRO A 294 24.96 20.30 1.74
C PRO A 294 24.05 19.52 0.78
N TRP A 295 24.13 18.18 0.77
CA TRP A 295 23.27 17.35 -0.08
C TRP A 295 21.81 17.41 0.35
N VAL A 296 21.53 17.38 1.66
CA VAL A 296 20.15 17.51 2.15
C VAL A 296 19.57 18.87 1.78
N ILE A 297 20.37 19.95 1.86
CA ILE A 297 19.96 21.27 1.41
C ILE A 297 19.67 21.27 -0.09
N ALA A 298 20.56 20.68 -0.90
CA ALA A 298 20.37 20.56 -2.34
C ALA A 298 19.09 19.78 -2.68
N PHE A 299 18.80 18.67 -2.01
CA PHE A 299 17.54 17.94 -2.23
C PHE A 299 16.31 18.79 -1.93
N LYS A 300 16.34 19.62 -0.87
CA LYS A 300 15.23 20.53 -0.54
C LYS A 300 14.98 21.57 -1.65
N THR A 301 15.98 21.96 -2.44
CA THR A 301 15.76 22.87 -3.59
C THR A 301 15.02 22.21 -4.76
N PHE A 302 14.94 20.88 -4.79
CA PHE A 302 14.16 20.11 -5.77
C PHE A 302 12.72 19.82 -5.29
N GLY A 303 12.26 20.46 -4.20
CA GLY A 303 10.89 20.25 -3.68
C GLY A 303 10.75 19.02 -2.78
N ILE A 304 11.86 18.39 -2.36
CA ILE A 304 11.84 17.29 -1.41
C ILE A 304 11.37 17.79 -0.04
N LYS A 305 10.27 17.22 0.43
CA LYS A 305 9.61 17.57 1.69
C LYS A 305 10.25 16.86 2.89
N GLN A 306 10.78 15.66 2.68
CA GLN A 306 11.34 14.83 3.75
C GLN A 306 12.59 14.09 3.28
N VAL A 307 13.64 14.15 4.10
CA VAL A 307 14.85 13.33 3.94
C VAL A 307 15.09 12.59 5.25
N ALA A 308 15.24 11.27 5.16
CA ALA A 308 15.56 10.41 6.28
C ALA A 308 16.82 9.59 5.99
N VAL A 309 17.55 9.26 7.05
CA VAL A 309 18.73 8.40 6.99
C VAL A 309 18.47 7.15 7.84
N LYS A 310 18.81 5.98 7.30
CA LYS A 310 18.77 4.70 8.01
C LYS A 310 20.16 4.07 7.95
N LEU A 311 20.73 3.76 9.11
CA LEU A 311 22.08 3.20 9.26
C LEU A 311 22.05 1.67 9.15
N ASP A 312 23.10 1.02 8.63
CA ASP A 312 23.18 -0.44 8.38
C ASP A 312 23.19 -1.32 9.65
N ASP A 313 23.32 -0.73 10.83
CA ASP A 313 23.11 -1.42 12.11
C ASP A 313 21.68 -1.19 12.66
N PHE A 314 20.89 -0.37 11.96
CA PHE A 314 19.44 -0.19 12.09
C PHE A 314 18.87 0.13 13.48
N THR A 315 19.67 0.69 14.40
CA THR A 315 19.24 1.04 15.77
C THR A 315 18.82 2.49 15.98
N GLY A 316 18.87 3.36 14.95
CA GLY A 316 18.62 4.79 15.11
C GLY A 316 18.02 5.49 13.90
N TYR A 317 17.17 6.49 14.19
CA TYR A 317 16.45 7.33 13.25
C TYR A 317 16.94 8.78 13.37
N LEU A 318 17.25 9.43 12.23
CA LEU A 318 17.51 10.86 12.18
C LEU A 318 16.72 11.47 11.01
N THR A 319 15.69 12.26 11.33
CA THR A 319 15.04 13.13 10.35
C THR A 319 15.88 14.40 10.20
N ILE A 320 16.10 14.85 8.96
CA ILE A 320 16.95 16.02 8.65
C ILE A 320 16.15 17.14 7.95
#